data_AF-A0A959PMU3-F1
#
_entry.id   AF-A0A959PMU3-F1
#
_cell.length_a   1.000
_cell.length_b   1.000
_cell.length_c   1.000
_cell.angle_alpha   90.00
_cell.angle_beta   90.00
_cell.angle_gamma   90.00
#
_symmetry.space_group_name_H-M   'P 1'
#
loop_
_entity.id
_entity.type
_entity.pdbx_description
1 polymer ?
#
loop_
_entity_poly.entity_id
_entity_poly.type
_entity_poly.pdbx_seq_one_letter_code
_entity_poly.pdbx_strand_id
1 'polypeptide(L)'
;MKAELLRIPIITDAIRNIDGSNMVRCTYFSIQSDHPAPGWTLTPVTTEASPSMILLNFEAILVGPPQYSDIFRDDKDIAAMYDFIEKHEELFVDINDIWVPHEWFDHEKIDQGLVYRITLETFQWCWKLRNDVIASESFRNLAEQQKDPEPPLRYSEIETRAFKSWTENQINHSQQIYHDNRERYLQKIKA
;
A
#
# COMPACT_ATOMS: atom_id res chain seq x y z
N MET A 1 27.57 -3.41 8.70
CA MET A 1 26.11 -3.58 8.52
C MET A 1 25.72 -2.74 7.32
N LYS A 2 25.34 -3.35 6.19
CA LYS A 2 24.68 -2.58 5.13
C LYS A 2 23.31 -2.21 5.68
N ALA A 3 22.95 -0.93 5.69
CA ALA A 3 21.57 -0.54 5.94
C ALA A 3 20.73 -1.25 4.89
N GLU A 4 19.77 -2.07 5.30
CA GLU A 4 18.80 -2.60 4.34
C GLU A 4 18.07 -1.42 3.72
N LEU A 5 18.01 -1.42 2.38
CA LEU A 5 17.30 -0.40 1.65
C LEU A 5 15.83 -0.52 2.01
N LEU A 6 15.29 0.56 2.55
CA LEU A 6 13.89 0.66 2.89
C LEU A 6 13.03 0.47 1.64
N ARG A 7 12.08 -0.46 1.70
CA ARG A 7 11.18 -0.79 0.59
C ARG A 7 9.73 -0.72 1.03
N ILE A 8 8.90 -0.19 0.14
CA ILE A 8 7.48 0.06 0.38
C ILE A 8 6.68 -1.07 -0.29
N PRO A 9 5.71 -1.70 0.39
CA PRO A 9 4.83 -2.67 -0.22
C PRO A 9 3.83 -1.97 -1.14
N ILE A 10 3.71 -2.47 -2.37
CA ILE A 10 2.74 -2.04 -3.37
C ILE A 10 1.98 -3.25 -3.88
N ILE A 11 0.67 -3.09 -4.10
CA ILE A 11 -0.22 -4.16 -4.57
C ILE A 11 -0.62 -3.85 -6.00
N THR A 12 -0.35 -4.78 -6.90
CA THR A 12 -0.72 -4.65 -8.31
C THR A 12 -2.24 -4.67 -8.49
N ASP A 13 -2.75 -3.79 -9.35
CA ASP A 13 -4.18 -3.66 -9.58
C ASP A 13 -4.55 -3.84 -11.07
N ALA A 14 -4.04 -2.97 -11.94
CA ALA A 14 -4.42 -2.98 -13.35
C ALA A 14 -3.28 -2.56 -14.28
N ILE A 15 -3.22 -3.14 -15.47
CA ILE A 15 -2.28 -2.72 -16.53
C ILE A 15 -3.00 -1.78 -17.50
N ARG A 16 -2.34 -0.65 -17.84
CA ARG A 16 -2.81 0.34 -18.82
C ARG A 16 -1.67 0.82 -19.69
N ASN A 17 -2.00 1.24 -20.90
CA ASN A 17 -1.08 1.99 -21.75
C ASN A 17 -1.29 3.48 -21.49
N ILE A 18 -0.23 4.18 -21.07
CA ILE A 18 -0.21 5.61 -20.77
C ILE A 18 0.88 6.23 -21.63
N ASP A 19 0.50 7.15 -22.52
CA ASP A 19 1.42 7.85 -23.44
C ASP A 19 2.36 6.91 -24.23
N GLY A 20 1.84 5.73 -24.64
CA GLY A 20 2.58 4.74 -25.41
C GLY A 20 3.39 3.75 -24.57
N SER A 21 3.44 3.91 -23.25
CA SER A 21 4.15 3.00 -22.33
C SER A 21 3.17 2.14 -21.54
N ASN A 22 3.48 0.85 -21.36
CA ASN A 22 2.70 -0.02 -20.48
C ASN A 22 3.08 0.24 -19.03
N MET A 23 2.09 0.61 -18.22
CA MET A 23 2.23 0.88 -16.79
C MET A 23 1.26 0.01 -16.00
N VAL A 24 1.69 -0.35 -14.80
CA VAL A 24 0.91 -1.08 -13.81
C VAL A 24 0.46 -0.08 -12.75
N ARG A 25 -0.85 0.03 -12.56
CA ARG A 25 -1.41 0.70 -11.39
C ARG A 25 -1.15 -0.17 -10.19
N CYS A 26 -0.50 0.40 -9.19
CA CYS A 26 -0.27 -0.26 -7.92
C CYS A 26 -0.81 0.59 -6.78
N THR A 27 -1.42 -0.05 -5.79
CA THR A 27 -1.90 0.62 -4.59
C THR A 27 -0.89 0.51 -3.45
N TYR A 28 -0.84 1.53 -2.60
CA TYR A 28 -0.06 1.56 -1.36
C TYR A 28 -0.92 2.14 -0.24
N PHE A 29 -0.50 1.92 1.01
CA PHE A 29 -1.23 2.41 2.17
C PHE A 29 -0.54 3.62 2.79
N SER A 30 -1.32 4.62 3.17
CA SER A 30 -0.85 5.77 3.93
C SER A 30 -1.79 6.09 5.09
N ILE A 31 -1.31 6.89 6.03
CA ILE A 31 -2.11 7.43 7.13
C ILE A 31 -2.61 8.81 6.71
N GLN A 32 -3.92 9.02 6.85
CA GLN A 32 -4.57 10.30 6.61
C GLN A 32 -5.44 10.73 7.80
N SER A 33 -5.87 11.99 7.74
CA SER A 33 -6.67 12.65 8.77
C SER A 33 -7.56 13.71 8.11
N ASP A 34 -8.87 13.67 8.35
CA ASP A 34 -9.83 14.64 7.80
C ASP A 34 -9.84 15.96 8.60
N HIS A 35 -9.30 15.92 9.80
CA HIS A 35 -9.16 17.07 10.68
C HIS A 35 -7.69 17.25 11.07
N PRO A 36 -7.25 18.48 11.38
CA PRO A 36 -6.00 18.63 12.10
C PRO A 36 -6.08 17.77 13.35
N ALA A 37 -5.10 16.90 13.55
CA ALA A 37 -5.02 16.04 14.73
C ALA A 37 -4.04 16.65 15.73
N PRO A 38 -4.43 17.67 16.53
CA PRO A 38 -3.51 18.45 17.36
C PRO A 38 -2.80 17.64 18.46
N GLY A 39 -3.29 16.42 18.75
CA GLY A 39 -2.66 15.47 19.65
C GLY A 39 -1.77 14.44 18.96
N TRP A 40 -1.83 14.32 17.63
CA TRP A 40 -1.01 13.39 16.88
C TRP A 40 0.35 14.02 16.58
N THR A 41 1.36 13.57 17.30
CA THR A 41 2.75 13.93 17.04
C THR A 41 3.44 12.78 16.34
N LEU A 42 4.05 13.06 15.19
CA LEU A 42 5.07 12.20 14.60
C LEU A 42 6.31 12.28 15.50
N THR A 43 6.26 11.64 16.65
CA THR A 43 7.48 11.37 17.39
C THR A 43 8.24 10.31 16.59
N PRO A 44 9.53 10.51 16.31
CA PRO A 44 10.40 9.40 15.93
C PRO A 44 10.49 8.47 17.14
N VAL A 45 9.54 7.54 17.31
CA VAL A 45 9.49 6.73 18.54
C VAL A 45 10.23 5.42 18.35
N THR A 46 11.23 5.27 19.21
CA THR A 46 11.95 4.05 19.60
C THR A 46 11.10 3.08 20.43
N THR A 47 9.76 3.12 20.35
CA THR A 47 8.87 2.20 21.09
C THR A 47 8.46 1.04 20.19
N GLU A 48 8.38 -0.15 20.79
CA GLU A 48 8.19 -1.44 20.12
C GLU A 48 6.82 -1.65 19.47
N ALA A 49 5.92 -0.66 19.48
CA ALA A 49 4.52 -0.85 19.13
C ALA A 49 4.03 -0.12 17.87
N SER A 50 4.82 0.78 17.28
CA SER A 50 4.37 1.56 16.11
C SER A 50 4.65 0.82 14.79
N PRO A 51 3.79 0.96 13.76
CA PRO A 51 4.08 0.47 12.42
C PRO A 51 5.23 1.25 11.80
N SER A 52 6.03 0.56 11.00
CA SER A 52 7.09 1.20 10.23
C SER A 52 6.46 2.10 9.15
N MET A 53 6.89 3.36 9.10
CA MET A 53 6.37 4.36 8.17
C MET A 53 7.45 5.30 7.62
N ILE A 54 7.17 5.91 6.48
CA ILE A 54 7.99 6.95 5.85
C ILE A 54 7.16 8.21 5.72
N LEU A 55 7.69 9.36 6.14
CA LEU A 55 7.08 10.65 5.86
C LEU A 55 7.58 11.18 4.51
N LEU A 56 6.69 11.32 3.53
CA LEU A 56 6.97 11.90 2.22
C LEU A 56 5.98 13.04 1.94
N ASN A 57 6.45 14.28 1.92
CA ASN A 57 5.63 15.47 1.63
C ASN A 57 4.31 15.54 2.44
N PHE A 58 4.40 15.28 3.76
CA PHE A 58 3.27 15.21 4.70
C PHE A 58 2.36 13.98 4.59
N GLU A 59 2.66 13.04 3.70
CA GLU A 59 2.00 11.74 3.66
C GLU A 59 2.83 10.72 4.47
N ALA A 60 2.21 10.07 5.44
CA ALA A 60 2.84 8.99 6.20
C ALA A 60 2.53 7.64 5.52
N ILE A 61 3.49 7.12 4.75
CA ILE A 61 3.36 5.88 3.99
C ILE A 61 3.72 4.70 4.88
N LEU A 62 2.86 3.68 4.89
CA LEU A 62 3.06 2.46 5.67
C LEU A 62 3.98 1.49 4.93
N VAL A 63 4.99 0.96 5.62
CA VAL A 63 5.98 0.05 5.02
C VAL A 63 6.02 -1.34 5.65
N GLY A 64 5.33 -1.52 6.76
CA GLY A 64 5.23 -2.80 7.46
C GLY A 64 4.24 -2.75 8.61
N PRO A 65 3.97 -3.90 9.25
CA PRO A 65 3.08 -3.97 10.40
C PRO A 65 3.70 -3.32 11.65
N PRO A 66 2.91 -3.17 12.73
CA PRO A 66 3.44 -2.85 14.06
C PRO A 66 4.53 -3.84 14.50
N GLN A 67 5.44 -3.40 15.39
CA GLN A 67 6.51 -4.23 16.03
C GLN A 67 7.78 -4.52 15.20
N TYR A 68 8.20 -3.59 14.34
CA TYR A 68 9.46 -3.67 13.57
C TYR A 68 9.63 -4.94 12.71
N SER A 69 8.53 -5.60 12.30
CA SER A 69 8.64 -6.56 11.20
C SER A 69 8.66 -5.76 9.90
N ASP A 70 9.64 -6.04 9.05
CA ASP A 70 9.69 -5.36 7.76
C ASP A 70 8.52 -5.75 6.87
N ILE A 71 7.98 -6.97 6.99
CA ILE A 71 6.97 -7.56 6.09
C ILE A 71 5.67 -7.91 6.81
N PHE A 72 4.55 -7.86 6.07
CA PHE A 72 3.25 -8.43 6.50
C PHE A 72 3.25 -9.95 6.25
N ARG A 73 3.24 -10.75 7.32
CA ARG A 73 3.40 -12.20 7.24
C ARG A 73 2.09 -12.93 7.08
N ASP A 74 1.04 -12.39 7.69
CA ASP A 74 -0.31 -12.94 7.67
C ASP A 74 -1.38 -11.85 7.70
N ASP A 75 -2.64 -12.25 7.69
CA ASP A 75 -3.79 -11.36 7.71
C ASP A 75 -3.93 -10.58 9.03
N LYS A 76 -3.40 -11.10 10.13
CA LYS A 76 -3.42 -10.44 11.44
C LYS A 76 -2.46 -9.27 11.50
N ASP A 77 -1.32 -9.35 10.82
CA ASP A 77 -0.39 -8.22 10.69
C ASP A 77 -1.07 -7.02 10.03
N ILE A 78 -1.90 -7.27 9.00
CA ILE A 78 -2.66 -6.23 8.30
C ILE A 78 -3.78 -5.70 9.20
N ALA A 79 -4.56 -6.58 9.85
CA ALA A 79 -5.59 -6.16 10.79
C ALA A 79 -5.01 -5.32 11.95
N ALA A 80 -3.87 -5.73 12.49
CA ALA A 80 -3.17 -5.01 13.56
C ALA A 80 -2.69 -3.63 13.12
N MET A 81 -2.31 -3.46 11.85
CA MET A 81 -1.97 -2.15 11.28
C MET A 81 -3.19 -1.22 11.28
N TYR A 82 -4.34 -1.67 10.77
CA TYR A 82 -5.60 -0.90 10.81
C TYR A 82 -6.00 -0.57 12.25
N ASP A 83 -6.09 -1.59 13.11
CA ASP A 83 -6.45 -1.43 14.52
C ASP A 83 -5.51 -0.49 15.28
N PHE A 84 -4.22 -0.46 14.93
CA PHE A 84 -3.26 0.46 15.55
C PHE A 84 -3.53 1.91 15.15
N ILE A 85 -3.76 2.16 13.86
CA ILE A 85 -3.92 3.51 13.32
C ILE A 85 -5.29 4.07 13.72
N GLU A 86 -6.35 3.28 13.56
CA GLU A 86 -7.74 3.69 13.81
C GLU A 86 -8.11 3.74 15.30
N LYS A 87 -7.21 3.32 16.21
CA LYS A 87 -7.34 3.63 17.65
C LYS A 87 -7.37 5.12 17.92
N HIS A 88 -6.78 5.91 17.03
CA HIS A 88 -6.87 7.36 17.06
C HIS A 88 -8.05 7.77 16.20
N GLU A 89 -9.13 8.28 16.82
CA GLU A 89 -10.40 8.60 16.13
C GLU A 89 -10.24 9.58 14.94
N GLU A 90 -9.15 10.34 14.90
CA GLU A 90 -8.86 11.31 13.85
C GLU A 90 -8.07 10.73 12.67
N LEU A 91 -7.49 9.54 12.81
CA LEU A 91 -6.63 8.92 11.81
C LEU A 91 -7.30 7.71 11.17
N PHE A 92 -7.03 7.53 9.88
CA PHE A 92 -7.45 6.35 9.14
C PHE A 92 -6.38 5.91 8.15
N VAL A 93 -6.46 4.64 7.76
CA VAL A 93 -5.64 4.10 6.67
C VAL A 93 -6.31 4.46 5.35
N ASP A 94 -5.59 5.18 4.50
CA ASP A 94 -6.00 5.48 3.14
C ASP A 94 -5.28 4.58 2.13
N ILE A 95 -5.96 4.29 1.02
CA ILE A 95 -5.45 3.47 -0.08
C ILE A 95 -5.24 4.39 -1.28
N ASN A 96 -3.97 4.66 -1.58
CA ASN A 96 -3.58 5.50 -2.69
C ASN A 96 -2.99 4.66 -3.82
N ASP A 97 -2.94 5.21 -5.03
CA ASP A 97 -2.35 4.55 -6.19
C ASP A 97 -1.17 5.32 -6.79
N ILE A 98 -0.28 4.57 -7.44
CA ILE A 98 0.81 5.05 -8.27
C ILE A 98 0.88 4.24 -9.57
N TRP A 99 1.48 4.84 -10.59
CA TRP A 99 1.79 4.15 -11.85
C TRP A 99 3.26 3.72 -11.86
N VAL A 100 3.49 2.44 -12.14
CA VAL A 100 4.82 1.82 -12.18
C VAL A 100 5.06 1.24 -13.57
N PRO A 101 6.20 1.52 -14.23
CA PRO A 101 6.56 0.90 -15.50
C PRO A 101 6.46 -0.62 -15.45
N HIS A 102 5.79 -1.22 -16.43
CA HIS A 102 5.64 -2.68 -16.51
C HIS A 102 7.00 -3.40 -16.61
N GLU A 103 7.98 -2.78 -17.25
CA GLU A 103 9.34 -3.32 -17.42
C GLU A 103 10.14 -3.47 -16.10
N TRP A 104 9.72 -2.82 -15.02
CA TRP A 104 10.37 -2.93 -13.72
C TRP A 104 10.00 -4.20 -12.95
N PHE A 105 8.96 -4.91 -13.38
CA PHE A 105 8.51 -6.15 -12.77
C PHE A 105 9.32 -7.32 -13.33
N ASP A 106 9.71 -8.23 -12.45
CA ASP A 106 10.50 -9.43 -12.75
C ASP A 106 9.64 -10.63 -13.19
N HIS A 107 8.35 -10.41 -13.47
CA HIS A 107 7.40 -11.44 -13.90
C HIS A 107 6.81 -11.13 -15.27
N GLU A 108 6.76 -12.14 -16.15
CA GLU A 108 6.11 -12.03 -17.47
C GLU A 108 4.61 -11.77 -17.36
N LYS A 109 3.98 -12.25 -16.28
CA LYS A 109 2.54 -12.10 -16.03
C LYS A 109 2.32 -11.43 -14.68
N ILE A 110 1.79 -10.22 -14.74
CA ILE A 110 1.42 -9.42 -13.56
C ILE A 110 -0.09 -9.57 -13.36
N ASP A 111 -0.46 -10.42 -12.42
CA ASP A 111 -1.86 -10.61 -12.02
C ASP A 111 -2.26 -9.58 -10.96
N GLN A 112 -3.55 -9.27 -10.85
CA GLN A 112 -4.08 -8.40 -9.81
C GLN A 112 -3.87 -9.01 -8.42
N GLY A 113 -3.49 -8.18 -7.45
CA GLY A 113 -3.33 -8.56 -6.04
C GLY A 113 -1.94 -9.09 -5.69
N LEU A 114 -0.99 -9.14 -6.62
CA LEU A 114 0.41 -9.49 -6.32
C LEU A 114 1.09 -8.33 -5.57
N VAL A 115 1.85 -8.67 -4.53
CA VAL A 115 2.57 -7.69 -3.69
C VAL A 115 4.03 -7.64 -4.07
N TYR A 116 4.52 -6.44 -4.33
CA TYR A 116 5.92 -6.13 -4.60
C TYR A 116 6.44 -5.12 -3.59
N ARG A 117 7.75 -5.15 -3.38
CA ARG A 117 8.46 -4.18 -2.56
C ARG A 117 9.33 -3.29 -3.42
N ILE A 118 8.90 -2.05 -3.58
CA ILE A 118 9.59 -1.02 -4.36
C ILE A 118 10.59 -0.25 -3.49
N THR A 119 11.76 0.09 -4.02
CA THR A 119 12.72 0.94 -3.29
C THR A 119 12.13 2.34 -3.05
N LEU A 120 12.54 3.00 -1.97
CA LEU A 120 12.08 4.37 -1.68
C LEU A 120 12.35 5.34 -2.83
N GLU A 121 13.54 5.28 -3.44
CA GLU A 121 13.89 6.17 -4.54
C GLU A 121 12.96 5.99 -5.74
N THR A 122 12.72 4.74 -6.14
CA THR A 122 11.83 4.42 -7.25
C THR A 122 10.38 4.78 -6.93
N PHE A 123 9.93 4.52 -5.70
CA PHE A 123 8.61 4.96 -5.24
C PHE A 123 8.43 6.48 -5.33
N GLN A 124 9.44 7.26 -4.92
CA GLN A 124 9.39 8.72 -4.97
C GLN A 124 9.21 9.25 -6.39
N TRP A 125 9.78 8.59 -7.42
CA TRP A 125 9.53 8.97 -8.80
C TRP A 125 8.09 8.68 -9.23
N CYS A 126 7.57 7.49 -8.93
CA CYS A 126 6.17 7.15 -9.22
C CYS A 126 5.20 8.09 -8.50
N TRP A 127 5.50 8.42 -7.23
CA TRP A 127 4.73 9.37 -6.44
C TRP A 127 4.79 10.78 -7.03
N LYS A 128 5.95 11.25 -7.48
CA LYS A 128 6.08 12.55 -8.15
C LYS A 128 5.30 12.60 -9.46
N LEU A 129 5.31 11.52 -10.24
CA LEU A 129 4.50 11.41 -11.46
C LEU A 129 3.01 11.50 -11.13
N ARG A 130 2.53 10.74 -10.13
CA ARG A 130 1.13 10.74 -9.69
C ARG A 130 0.63 12.12 -9.25
N ASN A 131 1.51 12.94 -8.66
CA ASN A 131 1.17 14.27 -8.19
C ASN A 131 1.55 15.40 -9.19
N ASP A 132 1.76 15.07 -10.47
CA ASP A 132 2.11 16.01 -11.54
C ASP A 132 3.37 16.86 -11.25
N VAL A 133 4.26 16.39 -10.39
CA VAL A 133 5.52 17.08 -10.02
C VAL A 133 6.58 16.92 -11.11
N ILE A 134 6.51 15.82 -11.88
CA ILE A 134 7.39 15.55 -13.02
C ILE A 134 6.55 15.18 -14.24
N ALA A 135 7.02 15.57 -15.43
CA ALA A 135 6.38 15.20 -16.68
C ALA A 135 6.58 13.71 -16.98
N SER A 136 5.58 13.10 -17.64
CA SER A 136 5.60 11.71 -18.13
C SER A 136 6.88 11.39 -18.94
N GLU A 137 7.30 12.31 -19.82
CA GLU A 137 8.54 12.15 -20.60
C GLU A 137 9.81 12.13 -19.72
N SER A 138 9.87 13.00 -18.69
CA SER A 138 11.00 13.01 -17.75
C SER A 138 11.05 11.73 -16.92
N PHE A 139 9.89 11.21 -16.51
CA PHE A 139 9.80 9.95 -15.80
C PHE A 139 10.28 8.76 -16.66
N ARG A 140 9.89 8.71 -17.93
CA ARG A 140 10.36 7.68 -18.88
C ARG A 140 11.88 7.72 -19.05
N ASN A 141 12.45 8.91 -19.22
CA ASN A 141 13.90 9.06 -19.34
C ASN A 141 14.64 8.58 -18.08
N LEU A 142 14.07 8.80 -16.89
CA LEU A 142 14.62 8.27 -15.64
C LEU A 142 14.55 6.75 -15.58
N ALA A 143 13.43 6.15 -16.00
CA ALA A 143 13.24 4.71 -16.04
C ALA A 143 14.26 4.02 -16.96
N GLU A 144 14.50 4.57 -18.15
CA GLU A 144 15.47 4.05 -19.12
C GLU A 144 16.93 4.19 -18.63
N GLN A 145 17.21 5.21 -17.81
CA GLN A 145 18.54 5.46 -17.26
C GLN A 145 18.88 4.60 -16.03
N GLN A 146 17.89 3.94 -15.43
CA GLN A 146 18.07 3.13 -14.24
C GLN A 146 18.84 1.84 -14.59
N LYS A 147 20.17 1.92 -14.50
CA LYS A 147 21.12 0.80 -14.70
C LYS A 147 21.59 0.19 -13.38
N ASP A 148 20.82 0.39 -12.32
CA ASP A 148 21.21 -0.02 -10.97
C ASP A 148 21.33 -1.55 -10.89
N PRO A 149 22.33 -2.11 -10.17
CA PRO A 149 22.53 -3.56 -10.10
C PRO A 149 21.46 -4.26 -9.24
N GLU A 150 20.66 -3.51 -8.48
CA GLU A 150 19.58 -4.04 -7.67
C GLU A 150 18.22 -3.76 -8.33
N PRO A 151 17.33 -4.77 -8.46
CA PRO A 151 16.05 -4.55 -9.11
C PRO A 151 15.18 -3.57 -8.30
N PRO A 152 14.48 -2.64 -9.00
CA PRO A 152 13.64 -1.62 -8.37
C PRO A 152 12.48 -2.24 -7.58
N LEU A 153 12.00 -3.40 -8.03
CA LEU A 153 10.93 -4.18 -7.42
C LEU A 153 11.45 -5.53 -6.92
N ARG A 154 10.85 -6.04 -5.85
CA ARG A 154 11.03 -7.42 -5.38
C ARG A 154 9.67 -8.03 -5.11
N TYR A 155 9.36 -9.15 -5.75
CA TYR A 155 8.14 -9.88 -5.45
C TYR A 155 8.15 -10.42 -4.02
N SER A 156 7.00 -10.35 -3.35
CA SER A 156 6.80 -10.85 -1.99
C SER A 156 5.66 -11.88 -1.95
N GLU A 157 6.01 -13.15 -2.07
CA GLU A 157 5.03 -14.24 -2.01
C GLU A 157 4.32 -14.31 -0.65
N ILE A 158 5.06 -14.01 0.43
CA ILE A 158 4.53 -14.02 1.79
C ILE A 158 3.44 -12.94 1.93
N GLU A 159 3.76 -11.70 1.56
CA GLU A 159 2.78 -10.61 1.64
C GLU A 159 1.62 -10.81 0.68
N THR A 160 1.88 -11.34 -0.52
CA THR A 160 0.81 -11.67 -1.48
C THR A 160 -0.21 -12.63 -0.86
N ARG A 161 0.25 -13.66 -0.14
CA ARG A 161 -0.65 -14.58 0.57
C ARG A 161 -1.36 -13.91 1.75
N ALA A 162 -0.65 -13.07 2.51
CA ALA A 162 -1.21 -12.32 3.64
C ALA A 162 -2.36 -11.39 3.20
N PHE A 163 -2.11 -10.54 2.20
CA PHE A 163 -3.10 -9.61 1.66
C PHE A 163 -4.27 -10.33 0.98
N LYS A 164 -4.01 -11.43 0.28
CA LYS A 164 -5.08 -12.27 -0.28
C LYS A 164 -5.98 -12.84 0.82
N SER A 165 -5.39 -13.46 1.84
CA SER A 165 -6.13 -14.03 2.97
C SER A 165 -6.95 -12.95 3.70
N TRP A 166 -6.34 -11.79 3.96
CA TRP A 166 -7.04 -10.67 4.58
C TRP A 166 -8.22 -10.19 3.73
N THR A 167 -8.03 -10.01 2.42
CA THR A 167 -9.08 -9.58 1.49
C THR A 167 -10.24 -10.57 1.46
N GLU A 168 -9.96 -11.87 1.37
CA GLU A 168 -10.98 -12.92 1.42
C GLU A 168 -11.77 -12.88 2.73
N ASN A 169 -11.10 -12.66 3.86
CA ASN A 169 -11.75 -12.50 5.16
C ASN A 169 -12.66 -11.26 5.23
N GLN A 170 -12.22 -10.12 4.69
CA GLN A 170 -13.04 -8.90 4.64
C GLN A 170 -14.28 -9.08 3.76
N ILE A 171 -14.14 -9.74 2.60
CA ILE A 171 -15.26 -10.05 1.71
C ILE A 171 -16.27 -10.96 2.42
N ASN A 172 -15.80 -12.05 3.04
CA ASN A 172 -16.65 -13.00 3.75
C ASN A 172 -17.40 -12.32 4.90
N HIS A 173 -16.70 -11.49 5.68
CA HIS A 173 -17.32 -10.74 6.79
C HIS A 173 -18.38 -9.76 6.28
N SER A 174 -18.08 -9.02 5.21
CA SER A 174 -19.02 -8.08 4.58
C SER A 174 -20.28 -8.78 4.05
N GLN A 175 -20.11 -9.95 3.44
CA GLN A 175 -21.22 -10.77 2.96
C GLN A 175 -22.11 -11.25 4.13
N GLN A 176 -21.52 -11.72 5.23
CA GLN A 176 -22.26 -12.14 6.43
C GLN A 176 -23.10 -10.99 7.00
N ILE A 177 -22.50 -9.81 7.18
CA ILE A 177 -23.21 -8.61 7.66
C ILE A 177 -24.38 -8.26 6.73
N TYR A 178 -24.17 -8.33 5.41
CA TYR A 178 -25.22 -8.06 4.44
C TYR A 178 -26.38 -9.06 4.56
N HIS A 179 -26.09 -10.35 4.69
CA HIS A 179 -27.11 -11.39 4.87
C HIS A 179 -27.92 -11.20 6.15
N ASP A 180 -27.25 -10.97 7.28
CA ASP A 180 -27.90 -10.75 8.58
C ASP A 180 -28.80 -9.50 8.58
N ASN A 181 -28.31 -8.41 7.96
CA ASN A 181 -29.07 -7.17 7.88
C ASN A 181 -30.22 -7.25 6.87
N ARG A 182 -30.07 -8.02 5.79
CA ARG A 182 -31.16 -8.27 4.83
C ARG A 182 -32.32 -9.00 5.50
N GLU A 183 -32.05 -10.02 6.32
CA GLU A 183 -33.10 -10.72 7.06
C GLU A 183 -33.82 -9.80 8.06
N ARG A 184 -33.06 -8.97 8.79
CA ARG A 184 -33.63 -7.94 9.68
C ARG A 184 -34.49 -6.91 8.93
N TYR A 185 -34.06 -6.49 7.75
CA TYR A 185 -34.81 -5.53 6.92
C TYR A 185 -36.10 -6.15 6.37
N LEU A 186 -36.05 -7.41 5.91
CA LEU A 186 -37.23 -8.13 5.42
C LEU A 186 -38.24 -8.46 6.52
N GLN A 187 -37.80 -8.68 7.77
CA GLN A 187 -38.69 -8.85 8.92
C GLN A 187 -39.44 -7.55 9.27
N LYS A 188 -38.79 -6.39 9.15
CA LYS A 188 -39.43 -5.07 9.39
C LYS A 188 -40.51 -4.71 8.36
N ILE A 189 -40.47 -5.27 7.16
CA ILE A 189 -41.47 -5.02 6.10
C ILE A 189 -42.72 -5.92 6.27
N LYS A 190 -42.59 -7.04 7.00
CA LYS A 190 -43.68 -7.98 7.25
C LYS A 190 -44.45 -7.71 8.56
N ALA A 191 -43.95 -6.80 9.39
CA ALA A 191 -44.59 -6.32 10.62
C ALA A 191 -45.36 -5.03 10.34
#